data_AF-A0A356R5Y7-F1
#
_entry.id   AF-A0A356R5Y7-F1
#
_cell.length_a   1.000
_cell.length_b   1.000
_cell.length_c   1.000
_cell.angle_alpha   90.00
_cell.angle_beta   90.00
_cell.angle_gamma   90.00
#
_symmetry.space_group_name_H-M   'P 1'
#
loop_
_entity.id
_entity.type
_entity.pdbx_description
1 polymer ?
#
loop_
_entity_poly.entity_id
_entity_poly.type
_entity_poly.pdbx_seq_one_letter_code
_entity_poly.pdbx_strand_id
1 'polypeptide(L)' 'MFNGSIKTVIVWKLDRLARNHQAGINVLADWCGQDLRVVSVTQQIDLQGTIGDIVGGVLFGLA' A
#
# COMPACT_ATOMS: atom_id res chain seq x y z
N MET A 1 -10.31 -8.46 3.07
CA MET A 1 -10.22 -8.27 1.60
C MET A 1 -8.77 -8.61 1.24
N PHE A 2 -8.36 -9.82 0.89
CA PHE A 2 -8.48 -10.46 -0.44
C PHE A 2 -8.31 -11.99 -0.36
N ASN A 3 -8.42 -12.61 0.83
CA ASN A 3 -8.33 -14.06 1.07
C ASN A 3 -7.14 -14.75 0.36
N GLY A 4 -6.02 -14.05 0.16
CA GLY A 4 -4.83 -14.57 -0.53
C GLY A 4 -4.99 -14.82 -2.04
N SER A 5 -6.15 -14.50 -2.62
CA SER A 5 -6.42 -14.67 -4.06
C SER A 5 -5.71 -13.62 -4.92
N ILE A 6 -5.51 -12.42 -4.36
CA ILE A 6 -4.77 -11.34 -5.01
C ILE A 6 -3.38 -11.26 -4.37
N LYS A 7 -2.35 -11.30 -5.22
CA LYS A 7 -0.94 -11.19 -4.82
C LYS A 7 -0.32 -9.82 -5.13
N THR A 8 -0.91 -9.10 -6.08
CA THR A 8 -0.39 -7.80 -6.54
C THR A 8 -1.54 -6.86 -6.86
N VAL A 9 -1.45 -5.62 -6.37
CA VAL A 9 -2.32 -4.51 -6.75
C VAL A 9 -1.50 -3.46 -7.48
N ILE A 10 -1.90 -3.13 -8.70
CA ILE A 10 -1.24 -2.11 -9.53
C ILE A 10 -2.18 -0.91 -9.63
N VAL A 11 -1.67 0.27 -9.27
CA VAL A 11 -2.39 1.54 -9.35
C VAL A 11 -1.63 2.55 -10.20
N TRP A 12 -2.36 3.45 -10.86
CA TRP A 12 -1.74 4.51 -11.65
C TRP A 12 -1.06 5.56 -10.76
N LYS A 13 -1.75 6.04 -9.73
CA LYS A 13 -1.26 6.95 -8.68
C LYS A 13 -1.85 6.51 -7.34
N LEU A 14 -1.11 6.70 -6.24
CA LEU A 14 -1.60 6.41 -4.88
C LEU A 14 -2.78 7.30 -4.46
N ASP A 15 -2.92 8.51 -5.00
CA ASP A 15 -4.09 9.38 -4.75
C ASP A 15 -5.41 8.82 -5.32
N ARG A 16 -5.33 7.86 -6.25
CA ARG A 16 -6.50 7.14 -6.78
C ARG A 16 -6.94 6.00 -5.88
N LEU A 17 -6.12 5.61 -4.91
CA LEU A 17 -6.43 4.54 -3.97
C LEU A 17 -7.50 4.97 -2.95
N ALA A 18 -7.41 6.21 -2.48
CA ALA A 18 -8.33 6.77 -1.50
C ALA A 18 -8.49 8.28 -1.68
N ARG A 19 -9.72 8.76 -1.45
CA ARG A 19 -10.06 10.19 -1.52
C ARG A 19 -9.51 11.01 -0.35
N ASN A 20 -9.02 10.36 0.70
CA ASN A 20 -8.39 10.99 1.84
C ASN A 20 -7.06 10.28 2.13
N HIS A 21 -6.06 11.04 2.60
CA HIS A 21 -4.72 10.52 2.82
C HIS A 21 -4.69 9.44 3.91
N GLN A 22 -5.41 9.65 5.03
CA GLN A 22 -5.44 8.74 6.17
C GLN A 22 -5.97 7.33 5.80
N ALA A 23 -7.05 7.25 5.03
CA ALA A 23 -7.63 5.99 4.58
C ALA A 23 -6.77 5.33 3.51
N GLY A 24 -6.11 6.11 2.64
CA GLY A 24 -5.14 5.56 1.69
C GLY A 24 -3.98 4.90 2.41
N ILE A 25 -3.48 5.57 3.46
CA ILE A 25 -2.45 5.09 4.37
C ILE A 25 -2.88 3.78 5.04
N ASN A 26 -4.05 3.76 5.69
CA ASN A 26 -4.54 2.56 6.37
C ASN A 26 -4.72 1.37 5.41
N VAL A 27 -5.25 1.61 4.21
CA VAL A 27 -5.40 0.57 3.19
C VAL A 27 -4.04 0.00 2.76
N LEU A 28 -3.04 0.85 2.52
CA LEU A 28 -1.70 0.39 2.18
C LEU A 28 -1.07 -0.41 3.31
N ALA A 29 -1.22 0.06 4.55
CA ALA A 29 -0.66 -0.59 5.71
C ALA A 29 -1.28 -1.98 5.95
N ASP A 30 -2.61 -2.09 5.79
CA ASP A 30 -3.34 -3.36 5.84
C ASP A 30 -2.91 -4.34 4.73
N TRP A 31 -2.57 -3.84 3.54
CA TRP A 31 -2.12 -4.66 2.42
C TRP A 31 -0.67 -5.11 2.56
N CYS A 32 0.23 -4.22 3.00
CA CYS A 32 1.61 -4.58 3.32
C CYS A 32 1.65 -5.66 4.41
N GLY A 33 0.79 -5.57 5.43
CA GLY A 33 0.67 -6.60 6.48
C GLY A 33 0.11 -7.96 6.02
N GLN A 34 -0.46 -8.04 4.81
CA GLN A 34 -1.03 -9.25 4.22
C GLN A 34 -0.17 -9.87 3.12
N ASP A 35 1.12 -9.50 3.03
CA ASP A 35 2.05 -9.97 1.98
C ASP A 35 1.56 -9.66 0.56
N LEU A 36 0.91 -8.49 0.40
CA LEU A 36 0.32 -8.07 -0.87
C LEU A 36 1.19 -6.97 -1.49
N ARG A 37 1.73 -7.22 -2.68
CA ARG A 37 2.59 -6.26 -3.39
C ARG A 37 1.76 -5.11 -3.96
N VAL A 38 2.14 -3.87 -3.70
CA VAL A 38 1.46 -2.69 -4.25
C VAL A 38 2.41 -1.89 -5.13
N VAL A 39 2.03 -1.65 -6.39
CA VAL A 39 2.84 -0.89 -7.35
C VAL A 39 2.10 0.37 -7.79
N SER A 40 2.73 1.54 -7.65
CA SER A 40 2.26 2.81 -8.23
C SER A 40 3.08 3.17 -9.46
N VAL A 41 2.44 3.19 -10.63
CA VAL A 41 3.12 3.35 -11.92
C VAL A 41 3.73 4.74 -12.08
N THR A 42 3.00 5.80 -11.77
CA THR A 42 3.48 7.18 -11.97
C THR A 42 4.52 7.63 -10.96
N GLN A 43 4.48 7.09 -9.74
CA GLN A 43 5.42 7.45 -8.68
C GLN A 43 6.63 6.51 -8.65
N GLN A 44 6.63 5.47 -9.50
CA GLN A 44 7.66 4.42 -9.54
C GLN A 44 7.90 3.78 -8.17
N ILE A 45 6.82 3.59 -7.41
CA ILE A 45 6.87 2.97 -6.07
C ILE A 45 6.45 1.51 -6.20
N ASP A 46 7.27 0.63 -5.64
CA ASP A 46 6.97 -0.78 -5.45
C ASP A 46 7.07 -1.09 -3.95
N LEU A 47 5.92 -1.29 -3.33
CA LEU A 47 5.79 -1.66 -1.92
C LEU A 47 5.83 -3.19 -1.83
N GLN A 48 7.02 -3.75 -2.10
CA GLN A 48 7.31 -5.17 -1.88
C GLN A 48 8.39 -5.32 -0.81
N GLY A 49 8.21 -6.30 0.09
CA GLY A 49 9.19 -6.60 1.14
C GLY A 49 9.48 -5.40 2.04
N THR A 50 10.77 -5.16 2.32
CA THR A 50 11.26 -4.17 3.30
C THR A 50 10.79 -2.74 3.04
N ILE A 51 10.57 -2.34 1.78
CA ILE A 51 10.07 -1.00 1.45
C ILE A 51 8.60 -0.87 1.90
N GLY A 52 7.80 -1.92 1.69
CA GLY A 52 6.42 -1.98 2.18
C GLY A 52 6.34 -1.91 3.70
N ASP A 53 7.26 -2.58 4.40
CA ASP A 53 7.34 -2.57 5.87
C ASP A 53 7.74 -1.20 6.42
N ILE A 54 8.73 -0.54 5.82
CA ILE A 54 9.18 0.80 6.23
C ILE A 54 8.07 1.83 5.98
N VAL A 55 7.45 1.80 4.80
CA VAL A 55 6.36 2.72 4.47
C VAL A 55 5.17 2.46 5.38
N GLY A 56 4.78 1.20 5.58
CA GLY A 56 3.73 0.83 6.53
C GLY A 56 4.03 1.33 7.95
N GLY A 57 5.25 1.14 8.45
CA GLY A 57 5.66 1.59 9.78
C GLY A 57 5.67 3.10 9.95
N VAL A 58 6.19 3.85 8.97
CA VAL A 58 6.16 5.33 9.00
C VAL A 58 4.72 5.83 8.96
N LEU A 59 3.90 5.23 8.12
CA LEU A 59 2.50 5.61 7.96
C LEU A 59 1.66 5.28 9.21
N PHE A 60 1.89 4.13 9.85
CA PHE A 60 1.28 3.80 11.14
C PHE A 60 1.72 4.73 12.26
N GLY A 61 2.98 5.18 12.27
CA GLY A 61 3.47 6.12 13.29
C GLY A 61 2.94 7.56 13.16
N LEU A 62 2.33 7.90 12.02
CA LEU A 62 1.71 9.21 11.76
C LEU A 62 0.18 9.20 11.94
N ALA A 63 -0.43 8.02 12.07
CA ALA A 63 -1.86 7.82 12.30
C ALA A 63 -2.21 7.90 13.79
#